data_AF-B8HKQ4-F1
#
_entry.id   AF-B8HKQ4-F1
#
_cell.length_a   1.000
_cell.length_b   1.000
_cell.length_c   1.000
_cell.angle_alpha   90.00
_cell.angle_beta   90.00
_cell.angle_gamma   90.00
#
_symmetry.space_group_name_H-M   'P 1'
#
loop_
_entity.id
_entity.type
_entity.pdbx_description
1 polymer ?
#
loop_
_entity_poly.entity_id
_entity_poly.type
_entity_poly.pdbx_seq_one_letter_code
_entity_poly.pdbx_strand_id
1 'polypeptide(L)'
;MTLKQPAPPSPLQKILLERQQKLGWSNYRLAVEYGKLFHPELPPRTLASRYQTTINQVLANPDTCYFVTVQNVLRAMQGSLYAQFTDIQAIPLD
;
A
#
# COMPACT_ATOMS: atom_id res chain seq x y z
N MET A 1 -18.16 24.15 -14.35
CA MET A 1 -17.27 23.30 -13.54
C MET A 1 -17.44 21.87 -14.02
N THR A 2 -16.54 21.37 -14.85
CA THR A 2 -16.56 19.97 -15.31
C THR A 2 -16.04 19.10 -14.18
N LEU A 3 -16.94 18.35 -13.52
CA LEU A 3 -16.57 17.30 -12.59
C LEU A 3 -15.79 16.25 -13.39
N LYS A 4 -14.46 16.21 -13.23
CA LYS A 4 -13.64 15.12 -13.76
C LYS A 4 -14.16 13.84 -13.09
N GLN A 5 -14.71 12.92 -13.86
CA GLN A 5 -15.02 11.58 -13.37
C GLN A 5 -13.74 10.99 -12.77
N PRO A 6 -13.82 10.34 -11.59
CA PRO A 6 -12.67 9.67 -11.02
C PRO A 6 -12.18 8.59 -11.99
N ALA A 7 -10.87 8.55 -12.22
CA ALA A 7 -10.26 7.52 -13.03
C ALA A 7 -10.62 6.14 -12.46
N PRO A 8 -10.78 5.10 -13.32
CA PRO A 8 -11.02 3.75 -12.83
C PRO A 8 -9.85 3.31 -11.92
N PRO A 9 -10.13 2.53 -10.85
CA PRO A 9 -9.11 2.12 -9.92
C PRO A 9 -8.05 1.27 -10.62
N SER A 10 -6.78 1.54 -10.31
CA SER A 10 -5.66 0.81 -10.89
C SER A 10 -5.66 -0.65 -10.45
N PRO A 11 -4.99 -1.57 -11.18
CA PRO A 11 -4.86 -2.96 -10.76
C PRO A 11 -4.31 -3.10 -9.34
N LEU A 12 -3.31 -2.29 -8.99
CA LEU A 12 -2.69 -2.28 -7.67
C LEU A 12 -3.67 -1.82 -6.59
N GLN A 13 -4.48 -0.80 -6.87
CA GLN A 13 -5.52 -0.34 -5.97
C GLN A 13 -6.57 -1.42 -5.70
N LYS A 14 -7.02 -2.11 -6.76
CA LYS A 14 -7.98 -3.22 -6.62
C LYS A 14 -7.42 -4.33 -5.72
N ILE A 15 -6.17 -4.75 -5.93
CA ILE A 15 -5.51 -5.77 -5.12
C ILE A 15 -5.46 -5.37 -3.64
N LEU A 16 -5.07 -4.12 -3.34
CA LEU A 16 -4.99 -3.63 -1.97
C LEU A 16 -6.36 -3.61 -1.29
N LEU A 17 -7.39 -3.09 -1.97
CA LEU A 17 -8.75 -3.00 -1.44
C LEU A 17 -9.37 -4.38 -1.25
N GLU A 18 -9.22 -5.30 -2.20
CA GLU A 18 -9.69 -6.68 -2.08
C GLU A 18 -9.01 -7.40 -0.92
N ARG A 19 -7.70 -7.20 -0.73
CA ARG A 19 -6.97 -7.79 0.38
C ARG A 19 -7.45 -7.23 1.71
N GLN A 20 -7.62 -5.91 1.81
CA GLN A 20 -8.16 -5.26 3.00
C GLN A 20 -9.56 -5.79 3.35
N GLN A 21 -10.42 -5.95 2.34
CA GLN A 21 -11.76 -6.49 2.50
C GLN A 21 -11.75 -7.95 2.96
N LYS A 22 -10.89 -8.80 2.37
CA LYS A 22 -10.72 -10.22 2.78
C LYS A 22 -10.26 -10.35 4.24
N LEU A 23 -9.45 -9.41 4.72
CA LEU A 23 -9.01 -9.37 6.12
C LEU A 23 -10.07 -8.79 7.06
N GLY A 24 -11.11 -8.11 6.54
CA GLY A 24 -12.09 -7.40 7.36
C GLY A 24 -11.51 -6.20 8.10
N TRP A 25 -10.43 -5.59 7.58
CA TRP A 25 -9.69 -4.55 8.29
C TRP A 25 -10.16 -3.14 7.90
N SER A 26 -10.37 -2.30 8.91
CA SER A 26 -10.54 -0.86 8.70
C SER A 26 -9.21 -0.18 8.38
N ASN A 27 -9.25 1.03 7.82
CA ASN A 27 -8.05 1.85 7.60
C ASN A 27 -7.31 2.11 8.93
N TYR A 28 -8.05 2.22 10.04
CA TYR A 28 -7.47 2.32 11.38
C TYR A 28 -6.63 1.08 11.71
N ARG A 29 -7.21 -0.12 11.55
CA ARG A 29 -6.50 -1.38 11.82
C ARG A 29 -5.26 -1.50 10.95
N LEU A 30 -5.36 -1.19 9.66
CA LEU A 30 -4.24 -1.22 8.74
C LEU A 30 -3.14 -0.22 9.13
N ALA A 31 -3.50 0.99 9.56
CA ALA A 31 -2.53 1.99 10.03
C ALA A 31 -1.79 1.53 11.30
N VAL A 32 -2.48 0.83 12.20
CA VAL A 32 -1.84 0.21 13.37
C VAL A 32 -0.85 -0.87 12.95
N GLU A 33 -1.27 -1.83 12.10
CA GLU A 33 -0.39 -2.93 11.68
C GLU A 33 0.81 -2.44 10.84
N TYR A 34 0.60 -1.43 9.99
CA TYR A 34 1.68 -0.75 9.28
C TYR A 34 2.66 -0.07 10.24
N GLY A 35 2.15 0.65 11.24
CA GLY A 35 2.98 1.34 12.21
C GLY A 35 3.84 0.41 13.07
N LYS A 36 3.33 -0.79 13.39
CA LYS A 36 4.08 -1.82 14.12
C LYS A 36 5.33 -2.31 13.39
N LEU A 37 5.41 -2.15 12.06
CA LEU A 37 6.61 -2.50 11.31
C LEU A 37 7.81 -1.61 11.65
N PHE A 38 7.57 -0.39 12.13
CA PHE A 38 8.60 0.62 12.41
C PHE A 38 8.72 0.95 13.89
N HIS A 39 7.60 0.94 14.61
CA HIS A 39 7.50 1.35 16.01
C HIS A 39 6.60 0.37 16.80
N PRO A 40 7.00 -0.91 16.94
CA PRO A 40 6.21 -1.94 17.62
C PRO A 40 5.90 -1.62 19.10
N GLU A 41 6.70 -0.75 19.72
CA GLU A 41 6.57 -0.29 21.10
C GLU A 41 5.47 0.75 21.32
N LEU A 42 5.04 1.46 20.25
CA LEU A 42 4.05 2.52 20.38
C LEU A 42 2.63 1.97 20.53
N PRO A 43 1.78 2.65 21.32
CA PRO A 43 0.40 2.21 21.50
C PRO A 43 -0.42 2.37 20.19
N PRO A 44 -1.44 1.51 19.96
CA PRO A 44 -2.21 1.49 18.72
C PRO A 44 -2.78 2.85 18.30
N ARG A 45 -3.27 3.65 19.25
CA ARG A 45 -3.85 4.97 18.97
C ARG A 45 -2.82 5.91 18.34
N THR A 46 -1.58 5.89 18.85
CA THR A 46 -0.48 6.71 18.33
C THR A 46 -0.08 6.25 16.93
N LEU A 47 0.01 4.93 16.71
CA LEU A 47 0.31 4.35 15.39
C LEU A 47 -0.75 4.73 14.36
N ALA A 48 -2.03 4.54 14.70
CA ALA A 48 -3.13 4.90 13.82
C ALA A 48 -3.08 6.39 13.45
N SER A 49 -2.96 7.29 14.44
CA SER A 49 -2.90 8.73 14.19
C SER A 49 -1.71 9.13 13.32
N ARG A 50 -0.55 8.48 13.48
CA ARG A 50 0.67 8.79 12.73
C ARG A 50 0.56 8.36 11.26
N TYR A 51 -0.03 7.19 11.00
CA TYR A 51 0.01 6.55 9.68
C TYR A 51 -1.32 6.58 8.92
N GLN A 52 -2.41 7.09 9.50
CA GLN A 52 -3.72 7.14 8.87
C GLN A 52 -3.68 7.85 7.50
N THR A 53 -3.01 8.99 7.41
CA THR A 53 -2.87 9.74 6.14
C THR A 53 -2.14 8.93 5.08
N THR A 54 -1.03 8.26 5.46
CA THR A 54 -0.28 7.38 4.56
C THR A 54 -1.14 6.24 4.04
N ILE A 55 -1.89 5.57 4.92
CA ILE A 55 -2.77 4.46 4.52
C ILE A 55 -3.88 4.96 3.58
N ASN A 56 -4.52 6.08 3.91
CA ASN A 56 -5.56 6.65 3.06
C ASN A 56 -5.02 7.01 1.67
N GLN A 57 -3.80 7.57 1.60
CA GLN A 57 -3.16 7.92 0.33
C GLN A 57 -2.83 6.66 -0.49
N VAL A 58 -2.25 5.63 0.14
CA VAL A 58 -1.90 4.37 -0.55
C VAL A 58 -3.14 3.65 -1.07
N LEU A 59 -4.23 3.59 -0.29
CA LEU A 59 -5.47 2.95 -0.74
C LEU A 59 -6.22 3.76 -1.80
N ALA A 60 -6.06 5.09 -1.81
CA ALA A 60 -6.70 5.95 -2.80
C ALA A 60 -5.93 5.97 -4.13
N ASN A 61 -4.60 6.04 -4.10
CA ASN A 61 -3.74 6.18 -5.28
C ASN A 61 -2.37 5.51 -5.04
N PRO A 62 -2.28 4.17 -5.09
CA PRO A 62 -1.03 3.48 -4.81
C PRO A 62 0.05 3.73 -5.86
N ASP A 63 -0.33 4.02 -7.11
CA ASP A 63 0.62 4.21 -8.23
C ASP A 63 1.45 5.50 -8.11
N THR A 64 0.98 6.46 -7.31
CA THR A 64 1.70 7.72 -7.04
C THR A 64 2.54 7.65 -5.76
N CYS A 65 2.43 6.56 -5.01
CA CYS A 65 3.18 6.33 -3.79
C CYS A 65 4.54 5.71 -4.09
N TYR A 66 5.52 5.95 -3.21
CA TYR A 66 6.78 5.24 -3.29
C TYR A 66 6.57 3.72 -3.19
N PHE A 67 7.26 2.97 -4.05
CA PHE A 67 7.18 1.51 -4.09
C PHE A 67 7.39 0.87 -2.72
N VAL A 68 8.39 1.34 -1.97
CA VAL A 68 8.68 0.84 -0.60
C VAL A 68 7.51 1.04 0.36
N THR A 69 6.76 2.13 0.22
CA THR A 69 5.58 2.40 1.04
C THR A 69 4.47 1.40 0.72
N VAL A 70 4.18 1.17 -0.56
CA VAL A 70 3.17 0.20 -0.97
C VAL A 70 3.57 -1.21 -0.55
N GLN A 71 4.84 -1.56 -0.70
CA GLN A 71 5.38 -2.85 -0.26
C GLN A 71 5.20 -3.03 1.26
N ASN A 72 5.48 -2.01 2.06
CA ASN A 72 5.29 -2.08 3.51
C ASN A 72 3.81 -2.17 3.91
N VAL A 73 2.90 -1.52 3.17
CA VAL A 73 1.45 -1.68 3.35
C VAL A 73 1.00 -3.11 3.04
N LEU A 74 1.52 -3.72 1.97
CA LEU A 74 1.28 -5.14 1.67
C LEU A 74 1.84 -6.07 2.76
N ARG A 75 3.05 -5.79 3.25
CA ARG A 75 3.66 -6.54 4.37
C ARG A 75 2.81 -6.45 5.63
N ALA A 76 2.26 -5.27 5.94
CA ALA A 76 1.35 -5.09 7.07
C ALA A 76 0.08 -5.94 6.93
N MET A 77 -0.40 -6.16 5.70
CA MET A 77 -1.52 -7.06 5.38
C MET A 77 -1.12 -8.55 5.26
N GLN A 78 0.07 -8.91 5.76
CA GLN A 78 0.66 -10.25 5.65
C GLN A 78 0.74 -10.74 4.19
N GLY A 79 0.89 -9.80 3.26
CA GLY A 79 1.12 -10.04 1.85
C GLY A 79 2.59 -9.81 1.50
N SER A 80 3.00 -10.31 0.34
CA SER A 80 4.32 -10.05 -0.23
C SER A 80 4.15 -9.63 -1.69
N LEU A 81 4.90 -8.60 -2.10
CA LEU A 81 4.98 -8.19 -3.49
C LEU A 81 6.29 -8.76 -4.06
N TYR A 82 6.21 -9.49 -5.17
CA TYR A 82 7.37 -9.99 -5.90
C TYR A 82 7.40 -9.33 -7.28
N ALA A 83 8.58 -8.88 -7.69
CA ALA A 83 8.81 -8.46 -9.06
C ALA A 83 9.08 -9.71 -9.90
N GLN A 84 8.27 -9.95 -10.92
CA GLN A 84 8.55 -10.96 -11.93
C GLN A 84 9.18 -10.26 -13.12
N PHE A 85 10.44 -10.59 -13.42
CA PHE A 85 11.09 -10.14 -14.63
C PHE A 85 10.62 -11.03 -15.78
N THR A 86 9.87 -10.44 -16.70
CA THR A 86 9.32 -11.17 -17.86
C THR A 86 10.31 -11.25 -19.01
N ASP A 87 11.30 -10.35 -19.06
CA ASP A 87 12.26 -10.29 -20.16
C ASP A 87 13.64 -9.83 -19.63
N ILE A 88 14.67 -10.61 -19.94
CA ILE A 88 16.07 -10.28 -19.62
C ILE A 88 16.79 -10.17 -20.96
N GLN A 89 17.04 -8.94 -21.39
CA GLN A 89 17.84 -8.68 -22.59
C GLN A 89 19.28 -8.43 -22.19
N ALA A 90 20.22 -9.16 -22.81
CA ALA A 90 21.64 -8.94 -22.62
C ALA A 90 22.03 -7.59 -23.24
N ILE A 91 22.49 -6.66 -22.41
CA ILE A 91 23.06 -5.40 -22.87
C ILE A 91 24.58 -5.60 -22.97
N PRO A 92 25.19 -5.58 -24.16
CA PRO A 92 26.63 -5.64 -24.30
C PRO A 92 27.27 -4.41 -23.62
N LEU A 93 28.35 -4.65 -22.89
CA LEU A 93 29.18 -3.59 -22.32
C LEU A 93 30.28 -3.27 -23.34
N ASP A 94 30.08 -2.21 -24.12
CA ASP A 94 31.13 -1.59 -24.95
C ASP A 94 31.92 -0.56 -24.12
#